data_AF-A0A7C5TRF9-F1
#
_entry.id   AF-A0A7C5TRF9-F1
#
_cell.length_a   1.000
_cell.length_b   1.000
_cell.length_c   1.000
_cell.angle_alpha   90.00
_cell.angle_beta   90.00
_cell.angle_gamma   90.00
#
_symmetry.space_group_name_H-M   'P 1'
#
loop_
_entity.id
_entity.type
_entity.pdbx_description
1 polymer ?
#
loop_
_entity_poly.entity_id
_entity_poly.type
_entity_poly.pdbx_seq_one_letter_code
_entity_poly.pdbx_strand_id
1 'polypeptide(L)'
;MVAATALLEPGSRVRVRFGAGTRPPGAELALRHWLESQLAGAERAAAMIRPFADGEFGRGAEAPSPAHLAAANRLLGGLRRLLREGVTAEREAVAAALADPSPAHLDRVGRLEESYAATVAASEKVWQFYRDIFGQRQTRIAPRLLACDRIGLDCYQAVYQGLGKARSIPAPAPFAYMESGRGPATYRRDILLSKIARLPNPFPLIKLPYHRLVAPWTLGAVPHEIGHNLQSDLDLWREIPGRIPEDLRRAGISTEVARIWARWHKEM
;
A
#
# COMPACT_ATOMS: atom_id res chain seq x y z
N MET A 1 -14.26 -41.61 29.61
CA MET A 1 -15.35 -41.14 30.49
C MET A 1 -14.79 -41.11 31.91
N VAL A 2 -15.03 -40.01 32.66
CA VAL A 2 -14.51 -39.65 34.01
C VAL A 2 -13.10 -39.01 33.94
N ALA A 3 -12.85 -37.69 33.89
CA ALA A 3 -13.33 -36.50 34.63
C ALA A 3 -13.11 -36.66 36.15
N ALA A 4 -12.50 -35.80 36.96
CA ALA A 4 -11.93 -34.45 36.85
C ALA A 4 -11.42 -34.09 38.28
N THR A 5 -10.45 -33.15 38.42
CA THR A 5 -10.41 -32.10 39.48
C THR A 5 -10.24 -32.54 40.95
N ALA A 6 -9.46 -31.96 41.86
CA ALA A 6 -8.72 -30.70 42.05
C ALA A 6 -7.60 -30.99 43.09
N LEU A 7 -6.58 -30.16 43.30
CA LEU A 7 -6.63 -29.04 44.26
C LEU A 7 -5.44 -28.10 44.02
N LEU A 8 -5.71 -26.93 43.44
CA LEU A 8 -4.87 -25.74 43.60
C LEU A 8 -5.75 -24.66 44.23
N GLU A 9 -5.37 -24.25 45.43
CA GLU A 9 -6.05 -23.24 46.25
C GLU A 9 -6.08 -21.86 45.53
N PRO A 10 -7.23 -21.15 45.53
CA PRO A 10 -7.32 -19.78 45.00
C PRO A 10 -6.45 -18.83 45.82
N GLY A 11 -5.42 -18.27 45.19
CA GLY A 11 -4.44 -17.37 45.84
C GLY A 11 -3.01 -17.90 45.90
N SER A 12 -2.79 -19.15 45.48
CA SER A 12 -1.45 -19.71 45.31
C SER A 12 -0.72 -19.06 44.12
N ARG A 13 0.04 -17.98 44.38
CA ARG A 13 1.04 -17.48 43.43
C ARG A 13 2.13 -18.54 43.29
N VAL A 14 2.07 -19.35 42.22
CA VAL A 14 3.20 -20.17 41.79
C VAL A 14 4.35 -19.22 41.46
N ARG A 15 5.24 -18.99 42.42
CA ARG A 15 6.55 -18.38 42.14
C ARG A 15 7.40 -19.43 41.46
N VAL A 16 7.42 -19.41 40.13
CA VAL A 16 8.46 -20.10 39.37
C VAL A 16 9.78 -19.42 39.73
N ARG A 17 10.53 -20.02 40.66
CA ARG A 17 11.92 -19.67 40.90
C ARG A 17 12.73 -20.24 39.74
N PHE A 18 13.10 -19.40 38.78
CA PHE A 18 14.23 -19.71 37.92
C PHE A 18 15.46 -19.77 38.84
N GLY A 19 15.92 -20.98 39.15
CA GLY A 19 17.20 -21.14 39.82
C GLY A 19 18.28 -20.47 38.98
N ALA A 20 19.29 -19.87 39.64
CA ALA A 20 20.53 -19.46 39.00
C ALA A 20 21.26 -20.74 38.52
N GLY A 21 20.74 -21.34 37.44
CA GLY A 21 21.35 -22.49 36.79
C GLY A 21 22.65 -22.04 36.15
N THR A 22 23.69 -22.84 36.34
CA THR A 22 24.92 -22.74 35.56
C THR A 22 24.56 -22.72 34.07
N ARG A 23 25.04 -21.71 33.33
CA ARG A 23 24.79 -21.60 31.89
C ARG A 23 25.23 -22.91 31.22
N PRO A 24 24.38 -23.54 30.39
CA PRO A 24 24.76 -24.77 29.73
C PRO A 24 26.01 -24.54 28.86
N PRO A 25 26.90 -25.54 28.72
CA PRO A 25 28.05 -25.44 27.83
C PRO A 25 27.62 -25.00 26.43
N GLY A 26 28.23 -23.94 25.89
CA GLY A 26 27.90 -23.41 24.57
C GLY A 26 26.79 -22.35 24.53
N ALA A 27 26.17 -21.99 25.66
CA ALA A 27 25.13 -20.96 25.72
C ALA A 27 25.60 -19.59 25.18
N GLU A 28 26.85 -19.22 25.42
CA GLU A 28 27.43 -17.96 24.94
C GLU A 28 27.61 -17.95 23.41
N LEU A 29 28.08 -19.07 22.85
CA LEU A 29 28.21 -19.25 21.40
C LEU A 29 26.84 -19.24 20.72
N ALA A 30 25.86 -19.92 21.31
CA ALA A 30 24.49 -19.93 20.82
C ALA A 30 23.86 -18.53 20.84
N LEU A 31 24.07 -17.76 21.92
CA LEU A 31 23.59 -16.39 22.02
C LEU A 31 24.24 -15.48 20.97
N ARG A 32 25.55 -15.58 20.79
CA ARG A 32 26.28 -14.84 19.76
C ARG A 32 25.73 -15.14 18.37
N HIS A 33 25.58 -16.42 18.03
CA HIS A 33 25.01 -16.81 16.73
C HIS A 33 23.59 -16.32 16.53
N TRP A 34 22.75 -16.40 17.57
CA TRP A 34 21.40 -15.83 17.51
C TRP A 34 21.43 -14.33 17.23
N LEU A 35 22.22 -13.53 17.98
CA LEU A 35 22.38 -12.09 17.77
C LEU A 35 22.89 -11.74 16.36
N GLU A 36 23.92 -12.44 15.89
CA GLU A 36 24.47 -12.27 14.54
C GLU A 36 23.44 -12.62 13.45
N SER A 37 22.64 -13.67 13.67
CA SER A 37 21.58 -14.07 12.74
C SER A 37 20.47 -13.03 12.60
N GLN A 38 20.13 -12.32 13.67
CA GLN A 38 19.11 -11.25 13.64
C GLN A 38 19.59 -10.12 12.72
N LEU A 39 20.79 -9.61 12.99
CA LEU A 39 21.40 -8.56 12.17
C LEU A 39 21.54 -8.98 10.70
N ALA A 40 22.02 -10.20 10.43
CA ALA A 40 22.16 -10.69 9.07
C ALA A 40 20.80 -10.85 8.36
N GLY A 41 19.75 -11.22 9.10
CA GLY A 41 18.37 -11.23 8.62
C GLY A 41 17.90 -9.84 8.20
N ALA A 42 18.11 -8.85 9.06
CA ALA A 42 17.73 -7.47 8.79
C ALA A 42 18.49 -6.86 7.60
N GLU A 43 19.80 -7.09 7.50
CA GLU A 43 20.59 -6.62 6.35
C GLU A 43 20.07 -7.20 5.02
N ARG A 44 19.76 -8.49 4.99
CA ARG A 44 19.21 -9.16 3.80
C ARG A 44 17.82 -8.64 3.43
N ALA A 45 16.95 -8.45 4.42
CA ALA A 45 15.61 -7.92 4.20
C ALA A 45 15.66 -6.48 3.63
N ALA A 46 16.51 -5.62 4.19
CA ALA A 46 16.72 -4.26 3.69
C ALA A 46 17.28 -4.22 2.25
N ALA A 47 18.11 -5.20 1.89
CA ALA A 47 18.67 -5.32 0.55
C ALA A 47 17.64 -5.80 -0.51
N MET A 48 16.64 -6.60 -0.11
CA MET A 48 15.63 -7.15 -1.02
C MET A 48 14.76 -6.04 -1.65
N ILE A 49 14.39 -5.03 -0.86
CA ILE A 49 13.57 -3.92 -1.35
C ILE A 49 14.43 -2.97 -2.17
N ARG A 50 14.45 -3.20 -3.48
CA ARG A 50 15.13 -2.34 -4.46
C ARG A 50 14.15 -1.45 -5.24
N PRO A 51 14.60 -0.32 -5.80
CA PRO A 51 13.82 0.43 -6.77
C PRO A 51 13.61 -0.41 -8.03
N PHE A 52 12.55 -0.07 -8.75
CA PHE A 52 12.34 -0.56 -10.10
C PHE A 52 13.29 0.14 -11.07
N ALA A 53 13.92 -0.63 -11.96
CA ALA A 53 14.83 -0.13 -12.96
C ALA A 53 14.09 0.36 -14.21
N ASP A 54 14.74 1.24 -14.97
CA ASP A 54 14.25 1.64 -16.28
C ASP A 54 14.20 0.43 -17.23
N GLY A 55 13.07 0.26 -17.92
CA GLY A 55 12.83 -0.85 -18.83
C GLY A 55 12.57 -2.21 -18.15
N GLU A 56 12.53 -2.30 -16.81
CA GLU A 56 12.27 -3.55 -16.09
C GLU A 56 10.93 -4.21 -16.46
N PHE A 57 9.95 -3.39 -16.86
CA PHE A 57 8.60 -3.83 -17.23
C PHE A 57 8.33 -3.68 -18.73
N GLY A 58 9.39 -3.74 -19.54
CA GLY A 58 9.35 -3.49 -20.97
C GLY A 58 9.63 -2.03 -21.33
N ARG A 59 9.80 -1.79 -22.64
CA ARG A 59 10.03 -0.45 -23.23
C ARG A 59 8.97 -0.07 -24.27
N GLY A 60 7.96 -0.93 -24.45
CA GLY A 60 6.85 -0.71 -25.37
C GLY A 60 5.83 0.31 -24.84
N ALA A 61 4.79 0.59 -25.62
CA ALA A 61 3.75 1.54 -25.25
C ALA A 61 2.93 1.11 -24.02
N GLU A 62 2.89 -0.19 -23.74
CA GLU A 62 2.19 -0.82 -22.63
C GLU A 62 2.96 -0.67 -21.31
N ALA A 63 4.26 -0.39 -21.37
CA ALA A 63 5.13 -0.32 -20.20
C ALA A 63 4.73 0.88 -19.30
N PRO A 64 4.92 0.77 -17.97
CA PRO A 64 4.74 1.90 -17.09
C PRO A 64 5.67 3.06 -17.52
N SER A 65 5.09 4.25 -17.67
CA SER A 65 5.89 5.42 -18.04
C SER A 65 6.95 5.75 -16.99
N PRO A 66 8.00 6.51 -17.35
CA PRO A 66 9.02 6.94 -16.39
C PRO A 66 8.45 7.66 -15.16
N ALA A 67 7.35 8.41 -15.35
CA ALA A 67 6.65 9.07 -14.25
C ALA A 67 6.04 8.07 -13.25
N HIS A 68 5.43 6.98 -13.74
CA HIS A 68 4.89 5.91 -12.88
C HIS A 68 6.00 5.24 -12.07
N LEU A 69 7.11 4.87 -12.73
CA LEU A 69 8.26 4.26 -12.06
C LEU A 69 8.85 5.21 -11.02
N ALA A 70 9.07 6.48 -11.37
CA ALA A 70 9.58 7.48 -10.44
C ALA A 70 8.65 7.66 -9.22
N ALA A 71 7.33 7.64 -9.43
CA ALA A 71 6.36 7.81 -8.35
C ALA A 71 6.33 6.61 -7.39
N ALA A 72 6.33 5.38 -7.92
CA ALA A 72 6.46 4.16 -7.10
C ALA A 72 7.81 4.12 -6.37
N ASN A 73 8.90 4.46 -7.06
CA ASN A 73 10.25 4.49 -6.49
C ASN A 73 10.41 5.55 -5.39
N ARG A 74 9.68 6.67 -5.43
CA ARG A 74 9.66 7.64 -4.32
C ARG A 74 9.08 7.03 -3.05
N LEU A 75 7.97 6.29 -3.15
CA LEU A 75 7.39 5.58 -2.00
C LEU A 75 8.37 4.53 -1.45
N LEU A 76 8.94 3.71 -2.34
CA LEU A 76 9.96 2.73 -1.96
C LEU A 76 11.19 3.39 -1.35
N GLY A 77 11.62 4.55 -1.85
CA GLY A 77 12.74 5.30 -1.29
C GLY A 77 12.53 5.71 0.18
N GLY A 78 11.31 6.15 0.52
CA GLY A 78 10.93 6.44 1.90
C GLY A 78 11.01 5.20 2.80
N LEU A 79 10.46 4.07 2.34
CA LEU A 79 10.48 2.81 3.07
C LEU A 79 11.89 2.24 3.24
N ARG A 80 12.71 2.30 2.19
CA ARG A 80 14.11 1.87 2.24
C ARG A 80 14.94 2.69 3.21
N ARG A 81 14.66 3.99 3.35
CA ARG A 81 15.31 4.82 4.37
C ARG A 81 14.97 4.31 5.78
N LEU A 82 13.69 4.06 6.07
CA LEU A 82 13.26 3.49 7.35
C LEU A 82 13.91 2.12 7.63
N LEU A 83 13.99 1.25 6.62
CA LEU A 83 14.66 -0.05 6.75
C LEU A 83 16.15 0.09 7.08
N ARG A 84 16.85 1.03 6.43
CA ARG A 84 18.28 1.28 6.72
C ARG A 84 18.49 1.85 8.11
N GLU A 85 17.63 2.77 8.56
CA GLU A 85 17.64 3.30 9.91
C GLU A 85 17.42 2.17 10.94
N GLY A 86 16.47 1.27 10.67
CA GLY A 86 16.24 0.07 11.48
C GLY A 86 17.46 -0.85 11.57
N VAL A 87 18.09 -1.17 10.44
CA VAL A 87 19.32 -2.01 10.41
C VAL A 87 20.45 -1.36 11.20
N THR A 88 20.62 -0.05 11.11
CA THR A 88 21.63 0.67 11.91
C THR A 88 21.34 0.55 13.41
N ALA A 89 20.09 0.78 13.82
CA ALA A 89 19.68 0.65 15.22
C ALA A 89 19.84 -0.77 15.76
N GLU A 90 19.53 -1.78 14.94
CA GLU A 90 19.68 -3.19 15.29
C GLU A 90 21.16 -3.58 15.40
N ARG A 91 22.03 -3.11 14.50
CA ARG A 91 23.48 -3.30 14.59
C ARG A 91 24.04 -2.77 15.90
N GLU A 92 23.64 -1.56 16.30
CA GLU A 92 24.05 -0.95 17.57
C GLU A 92 23.55 -1.76 18.77
N ALA A 93 22.30 -2.24 18.73
CA ALA A 93 21.72 -3.04 19.81
C ALA A 93 22.39 -4.42 19.94
N VAL A 94 22.68 -5.08 18.81
CA VAL A 94 23.41 -6.35 18.76
C VAL A 94 24.83 -6.17 19.28
N ALA A 95 25.54 -5.11 18.86
CA ALA A 95 26.88 -4.82 19.37
C ALA A 95 26.89 -4.61 20.90
N ALA A 96 25.91 -3.88 21.43
CA ALA A 96 25.74 -3.69 22.87
C ALA A 96 25.44 -5.01 23.60
N ALA A 97 24.57 -5.86 23.04
CA ALA A 97 24.23 -7.16 23.62
C ALA A 97 25.38 -8.17 23.57
N LEU A 98 26.24 -8.10 22.55
CA LEU A 98 27.46 -8.91 22.46
C LEU A 98 28.52 -8.48 23.50
N ALA A 99 28.61 -7.18 23.79
CA ALA A 99 29.53 -6.64 24.79
C ALA A 99 29.03 -6.90 26.23
N ASP A 100 27.72 -6.75 26.45
CA ASP A 100 27.05 -7.00 27.73
C ASP A 100 25.67 -7.66 27.49
N PRO A 101 25.53 -8.99 27.67
CA PRO A 101 24.29 -9.72 27.43
C PRO A 101 23.31 -9.57 28.60
N SER A 102 23.09 -8.35 29.07
CA SER A 102 22.10 -8.04 30.09
C SER A 102 20.67 -8.19 29.55
N PRO A 103 19.68 -8.54 30.39
CA PRO A 103 18.29 -8.64 29.95
C PRO A 103 17.79 -7.39 29.22
N ALA A 104 18.23 -6.19 29.65
CA ALA A 104 17.86 -4.94 29.01
C ALA A 104 18.35 -4.81 27.56
N HIS A 105 19.58 -5.26 27.27
CA HIS A 105 20.12 -5.25 25.91
C HIS A 105 19.44 -6.30 25.02
N LEU A 106 19.19 -7.51 25.55
CA LEU A 106 18.49 -8.57 24.82
C LEU A 106 17.03 -8.17 24.50
N ASP A 107 16.33 -7.59 25.47
CA ASP A 107 14.97 -7.07 25.26
C ASP A 107 14.94 -5.95 24.23
N ARG A 108 15.99 -5.11 24.17
CA ARG A 108 16.11 -4.06 23.15
C ARG A 108 16.25 -4.65 21.76
N VAL A 109 17.07 -5.70 21.59
CA VAL A 109 17.18 -6.42 20.30
C VAL A 109 15.82 -6.98 19.90
N GLY A 110 15.13 -7.69 20.78
CA GLY A 110 13.81 -8.27 20.47
C GLY A 110 12.75 -7.23 20.10
N ARG A 111 12.71 -6.07 20.78
CA ARG A 111 11.78 -4.98 20.42
C ARG A 111 12.09 -4.38 19.04
N LEU A 112 13.38 -4.25 18.70
CA LEU A 112 13.78 -3.74 17.39
C LEU A 112 13.44 -4.75 16.29
N GLU A 113 13.65 -6.04 16.52
CA GLU A 113 13.26 -7.11 15.60
C GLU A 113 11.76 -7.05 15.27
N GLU A 114 10.88 -6.96 16.28
CA GLU A 114 9.44 -6.88 16.09
C GLU A 114 9.01 -5.64 15.28
N SER A 115 9.54 -4.47 15.64
CA SER A 115 9.27 -3.22 14.92
C SER A 115 9.80 -3.25 13.49
N TYR A 116 10.97 -3.85 13.29
CA TYR A 116 11.60 -4.00 11.99
C TYR A 116 10.80 -4.95 11.10
N ALA A 117 10.35 -6.09 11.62
CA ALA A 117 9.54 -7.06 10.89
C ALA A 117 8.24 -6.44 10.33
N ALA A 118 7.56 -5.59 11.12
CA ALA A 118 6.38 -4.86 10.64
C ALA A 118 6.72 -3.89 9.47
N THR A 119 7.88 -3.22 9.54
CA THR A 119 8.35 -2.31 8.50
C THR A 119 8.75 -3.06 7.22
N VAL A 120 9.39 -4.22 7.36
CA VAL A 120 9.70 -5.13 6.24
C VAL A 120 8.41 -5.57 5.56
N ALA A 121 7.44 -6.09 6.31
CA ALA A 121 6.16 -6.54 5.74
C ALA A 121 5.42 -5.42 5.01
N ALA A 122 5.41 -4.19 5.56
CA ALA A 122 4.85 -3.02 4.87
C ALA A 122 5.59 -2.70 3.56
N SER A 123 6.92 -2.80 3.58
CA SER A 123 7.78 -2.53 2.42
C SER A 123 7.61 -3.56 1.32
N GLU A 124 7.58 -4.84 1.66
CA GLU A 124 7.31 -5.95 0.75
C GLU A 124 5.93 -5.80 0.12
N LYS A 125 4.91 -5.45 0.91
CA LYS A 125 3.56 -5.25 0.42
C LYS A 125 3.48 -4.16 -0.66
N VAL A 126 4.15 -3.03 -0.44
CA VAL A 126 4.20 -1.91 -1.40
C VAL A 126 4.97 -2.33 -2.66
N TRP A 127 6.14 -2.94 -2.48
CA TRP A 127 6.97 -3.40 -3.58
C TRP A 127 6.26 -4.45 -4.44
N GLN A 128 5.68 -5.48 -3.81
CA GLN A 128 4.94 -6.53 -4.48
C GLN A 128 3.75 -5.97 -5.24
N PHE A 129 2.97 -5.05 -4.65
CA PHE A 129 1.83 -4.44 -5.33
C PHE A 129 2.24 -3.79 -6.67
N TYR A 130 3.26 -2.93 -6.66
CA TYR A 130 3.68 -2.26 -7.89
C TYR A 130 4.35 -3.21 -8.87
N ARG A 131 5.18 -4.14 -8.38
CA ARG A 131 5.77 -5.18 -9.22
C ARG A 131 4.70 -5.99 -9.94
N ASP A 132 3.64 -6.35 -9.24
CA ASP A 132 2.58 -7.19 -9.80
C ASP A 132 1.77 -6.41 -10.85
N ILE A 133 1.36 -5.16 -10.59
CA ILE A 133 0.59 -4.38 -11.58
C ILE A 133 1.44 -3.94 -12.78
N PHE A 134 2.72 -3.61 -12.58
CA PHE A 134 3.63 -3.28 -13.68
C PHE A 134 4.03 -4.54 -14.46
N GLY A 135 4.20 -5.67 -13.79
CA GLY A 135 4.49 -6.97 -14.40
C GLY A 135 3.40 -7.43 -15.38
N GLN A 136 2.14 -7.05 -15.17
CA GLN A 136 1.04 -7.36 -16.10
C GLN A 136 1.29 -6.82 -17.52
N ARG A 137 2.11 -5.76 -17.66
CA ARG A 137 2.48 -5.15 -18.94
C ARG A 137 3.37 -6.02 -19.81
N GLN A 138 3.90 -7.11 -19.25
CA GLN A 138 4.70 -8.12 -19.95
C GLN A 138 3.89 -9.37 -20.31
N THR A 139 2.56 -9.35 -20.12
CA THR A 139 1.70 -10.51 -20.34
C THR A 139 0.74 -10.28 -21.51
N ARG A 140 0.00 -11.32 -21.91
CA ARG A 140 -1.00 -11.25 -23.00
C ARG A 140 -2.15 -10.26 -22.76
N ILE A 141 -2.33 -9.78 -21.53
CA ILE A 141 -3.36 -8.76 -21.22
C ILE A 141 -2.88 -7.33 -21.53
N ALA A 142 -1.58 -7.12 -21.73
CA ALA A 142 -0.97 -5.79 -21.81
C ALA A 142 -1.62 -4.84 -22.84
N PRO A 143 -1.95 -5.28 -24.08
CA PRO A 143 -2.62 -4.40 -25.04
C PRO A 143 -4.01 -3.93 -24.58
N ARG A 144 -4.73 -4.76 -23.81
CA ARG A 144 -6.04 -4.40 -23.27
C ARG A 144 -5.93 -3.40 -22.14
N LEU A 145 -4.94 -3.58 -21.26
CA LEU A 145 -4.67 -2.60 -20.20
C LEU A 145 -4.20 -1.27 -20.79
N LEU A 146 -3.35 -1.29 -21.82
CA LEU A 146 -2.95 -0.07 -22.55
C LEU A 146 -4.16 0.66 -23.16
N ALA A 147 -5.10 -0.07 -23.74
CA ALA A 147 -6.34 0.53 -24.24
C ALA A 147 -7.12 1.23 -23.11
N CYS A 148 -7.19 0.61 -21.92
CA CYS A 148 -7.84 1.23 -20.75
C CYS A 148 -7.08 2.47 -20.27
N ASP A 149 -5.75 2.45 -20.24
CA ASP A 149 -4.94 3.61 -19.88
C ASP A 149 -5.18 4.78 -20.84
N ARG A 150 -5.24 4.49 -22.15
CA ARG A 150 -5.49 5.49 -23.19
C ARG A 150 -6.88 6.11 -23.04
N ILE A 151 -7.92 5.29 -22.85
CA ILE A 151 -9.26 5.79 -22.56
C ILE A 151 -9.24 6.72 -21.34
N GLY A 152 -8.56 6.31 -20.26
CA GLY A 152 -8.45 7.13 -19.06
C GLY A 152 -7.71 8.45 -19.29
N LEU A 153 -6.60 8.40 -20.03
CA LEU A 153 -5.85 9.61 -20.40
C LEU A 153 -6.68 10.54 -21.30
N ASP A 154 -7.43 10.01 -22.26
CA ASP A 154 -8.30 10.78 -23.16
C ASP A 154 -9.41 11.48 -22.36
N CYS A 155 -10.00 10.81 -21.36
CA CYS A 155 -10.96 11.44 -20.44
C CYS A 155 -10.32 12.61 -19.67
N TYR A 156 -9.08 12.45 -19.19
CA TYR A 156 -8.33 13.53 -18.55
C TYR A 156 -8.04 14.68 -19.51
N GLN A 157 -7.64 14.37 -20.76
CA GLN A 157 -7.40 15.38 -21.79
C GLN A 157 -8.66 16.18 -22.09
N ALA A 158 -9.77 15.49 -22.36
CA ALA A 158 -11.05 16.13 -22.66
C ALA A 158 -11.48 17.10 -21.55
N VAL A 159 -11.35 16.70 -20.28
CA VAL A 159 -11.72 17.56 -19.16
C VAL A 159 -10.72 18.69 -18.96
N TYR A 160 -9.41 18.40 -18.82
CA TYR A 160 -8.41 19.40 -18.46
C TYR A 160 -8.14 20.44 -19.56
N GLN A 161 -8.31 20.06 -20.83
CA GLN A 161 -8.23 21.00 -21.95
C GLN A 161 -9.56 21.73 -22.18
N GLY A 162 -10.69 21.08 -21.86
CA GLY A 162 -12.03 21.66 -21.95
C GLY A 162 -12.45 22.53 -20.77
N LEU A 163 -11.61 22.68 -19.74
CA LEU A 163 -11.83 23.66 -18.68
C LEU A 163 -11.85 25.07 -19.28
N GLY A 164 -12.67 25.97 -18.72
CA GLY A 164 -12.72 27.38 -19.16
C GLY A 164 -11.35 28.08 -19.19
N LYS A 165 -10.39 27.57 -18.42
CA LYS A 165 -8.95 27.77 -18.63
C LYS A 165 -8.25 26.41 -18.67
N ALA A 166 -7.66 26.08 -19.81
CA ALA A 166 -6.92 24.83 -19.98
C ALA A 166 -5.82 24.66 -18.91
N ARG A 167 -5.69 23.43 -18.39
CA ARG A 167 -4.69 23.06 -17.37
C ARG A 167 -3.91 21.83 -17.80
N SER A 168 -2.69 21.68 -17.31
CA SER A 168 -1.91 20.46 -17.51
C SER A 168 -2.53 19.29 -16.74
N ILE A 169 -2.50 18.11 -17.34
CA ILE A 169 -2.94 16.86 -16.71
C ILE A 169 -1.95 16.49 -15.60
N PRO A 170 -2.43 16.11 -14.40
CA PRO A 170 -1.57 15.64 -13.32
C PRO A 170 -0.76 14.40 -13.72
N ALA A 171 0.55 14.44 -13.47
CA ALA A 171 1.44 13.30 -13.67
C ALA A 171 1.70 12.55 -12.35
N PRO A 172 1.81 11.20 -12.34
CA PRO A 172 1.57 10.30 -13.46
C PRO A 172 0.09 10.21 -13.87
N ALA A 173 -0.14 9.84 -15.13
CA ALA A 173 -1.47 9.60 -15.68
C ALA A 173 -2.17 8.41 -14.97
N PRO A 174 -3.46 8.18 -15.22
CA PRO A 174 -4.15 7.01 -14.69
C PRO A 174 -3.55 5.70 -15.22
N PHE A 175 -3.53 4.66 -14.37
CA PHE A 175 -2.96 3.36 -14.70
C PHE A 175 -3.94 2.23 -14.39
N ALA A 176 -4.39 1.53 -15.42
CA ALA A 176 -5.26 0.38 -15.32
C ALA A 176 -4.47 -0.88 -14.93
N TYR A 177 -5.11 -1.77 -14.18
CA TYR A 177 -4.55 -3.07 -13.88
C TYR A 177 -5.67 -4.09 -13.66
N MET A 178 -5.33 -5.35 -13.88
CA MET A 178 -6.23 -6.47 -13.72
C MET A 178 -6.14 -7.04 -12.31
N GLU A 179 -7.29 -7.23 -11.67
CA GLU A 179 -7.38 -7.98 -10.41
C GLU A 179 -8.79 -8.56 -10.27
N SER A 180 -8.91 -9.78 -9.74
CA SER A 180 -10.20 -10.40 -9.49
C SER A 180 -11.06 -9.56 -8.51
N GLY A 181 -12.37 -9.56 -8.72
CA GLY A 181 -13.29 -8.77 -7.91
C GLY A 181 -14.72 -8.76 -8.46
N ARG A 182 -15.64 -8.21 -7.67
CA ARG A 182 -17.06 -8.09 -8.03
C ARG A 182 -17.31 -7.12 -9.18
N GLY A 183 -16.48 -6.10 -9.31
CA GLY A 183 -16.60 -5.09 -10.36
C GLY A 183 -15.32 -4.27 -10.52
N PRO A 184 -15.34 -3.36 -11.50
CA PRO A 184 -14.38 -2.26 -11.61
C PRO A 184 -14.29 -1.48 -10.29
N ALA A 185 -13.12 -0.89 -10.05
CA ALA A 185 -12.93 0.01 -8.93
C ALA A 185 -11.80 0.99 -9.24
N THR A 186 -11.96 2.22 -8.80
CA THR A 186 -10.90 3.21 -8.86
C THR A 186 -10.20 3.42 -7.51
N TYR A 187 -8.92 3.76 -7.57
CA TYR A 187 -8.17 4.29 -6.44
C TYR A 187 -7.58 5.64 -6.81
N ARG A 188 -8.07 6.67 -6.15
CA ARG A 188 -7.69 8.07 -6.38
C ARG A 188 -6.27 8.33 -5.90
N ARG A 189 -5.66 9.39 -6.42
CA ARG A 189 -4.38 9.89 -5.92
C ARG A 189 -4.52 10.35 -4.46
N ASP A 190 -3.44 10.20 -3.70
CA ASP A 190 -3.26 10.65 -2.32
C ASP A 190 -4.16 10.00 -1.26
N ILE A 191 -5.07 9.11 -1.66
CA ILE A 191 -5.86 8.30 -0.73
C ILE A 191 -5.01 7.18 -0.15
N LEU A 192 -5.15 6.94 1.16
CA LEU A 192 -4.48 5.84 1.84
C LEU A 192 -5.04 4.50 1.36
N LEU A 193 -4.17 3.66 0.82
CA LEU A 193 -4.57 2.37 0.28
C LEU A 193 -4.04 1.23 1.14
N SER A 194 -4.95 0.38 1.63
CA SER A 194 -4.60 -0.82 2.38
C SER A 194 -3.66 -1.74 1.60
N LYS A 195 -3.75 -1.75 0.26
CA LYS A 195 -2.90 -2.51 -0.66
C LYS A 195 -1.43 -2.09 -0.63
N ILE A 196 -1.13 -0.85 -0.27
CA ILE A 196 0.24 -0.31 -0.16
C ILE A 196 0.51 0.15 1.28
N ALA A 197 0.18 -0.71 2.25
CA ALA A 197 0.44 -0.47 3.68
C ALA A 197 -0.17 0.83 4.23
N ARG A 198 -1.34 1.25 3.71
CA ARG A 198 -2.01 2.52 4.04
C ARG A 198 -1.16 3.76 3.73
N LEU A 199 -0.24 3.67 2.78
CA LEU A 199 0.43 4.83 2.22
C LEU A 199 -0.45 5.55 1.20
N PRO A 200 -0.22 6.86 0.96
CA PRO A 200 -0.89 7.61 -0.08
C PRO A 200 -0.62 7.00 -1.47
N ASN A 201 -1.68 6.82 -2.24
CA ASN A 201 -1.59 6.35 -3.63
C ASN A 201 -0.95 7.43 -4.53
N PRO A 202 0.16 7.16 -5.22
CA PRO A 202 0.91 8.19 -5.91
C PRO A 202 0.29 8.61 -7.26
N PHE A 203 -0.59 7.80 -7.84
CA PHE A 203 -1.30 8.09 -9.09
C PHE A 203 -2.63 7.33 -9.19
N PRO A 204 -3.61 7.80 -9.98
CA PRO A 204 -4.88 7.14 -10.13
C PRO A 204 -4.74 5.72 -10.67
N LEU A 205 -5.41 4.77 -10.04
CA LEU A 205 -5.42 3.36 -10.45
C LEU A 205 -6.83 2.92 -10.82
N ILE A 206 -6.94 2.12 -11.88
CA ILE A 206 -8.22 1.53 -12.31
C ILE A 206 -8.10 0.03 -12.26
N LYS A 207 -8.74 -0.58 -11.27
CA LYS A 207 -8.86 -2.02 -11.15
C LYS A 207 -9.97 -2.52 -12.07
N LEU A 208 -9.65 -3.51 -12.90
CA LEU A 208 -10.61 -4.17 -13.77
C LEU A 208 -10.58 -5.70 -13.55
N PRO A 209 -11.72 -6.35 -13.27
CA PRO A 209 -11.81 -7.80 -13.30
C PRO A 209 -11.52 -8.36 -14.70
N TYR A 210 -10.90 -9.54 -14.79
CA TYR A 210 -10.54 -10.16 -16.07
C TYR A 210 -11.72 -10.26 -17.06
N HIS A 211 -12.90 -10.66 -16.58
CA HIS A 211 -14.10 -10.77 -17.40
C HIS A 211 -14.61 -9.42 -17.96
N ARG A 212 -14.13 -8.29 -17.42
CA ARG A 212 -14.41 -6.93 -17.92
C ARG A 212 -13.40 -6.45 -18.96
N LEU A 213 -12.29 -7.17 -19.15
CA LEU A 213 -11.29 -6.84 -20.18
C LEU A 213 -11.52 -7.59 -21.48
N VAL A 214 -12.31 -8.66 -21.47
CA VAL A 214 -12.57 -9.48 -22.67
C VAL A 214 -13.69 -8.94 -23.55
N ALA A 215 -14.61 -8.15 -22.99
CA ALA A 215 -15.80 -7.67 -23.67
C ALA A 215 -15.74 -6.14 -23.86
N PRO A 216 -15.67 -5.62 -25.11
CA PRO A 216 -15.56 -4.18 -25.37
C PRO A 216 -16.66 -3.33 -24.74
N TRP A 217 -17.90 -3.83 -24.70
CA TRP A 217 -19.03 -3.11 -24.08
C TRP A 217 -18.90 -2.93 -22.56
N THR A 218 -18.03 -3.71 -21.91
CA THR A 218 -17.76 -3.55 -20.47
C THR A 218 -16.70 -2.49 -20.17
N LEU A 219 -16.00 -1.99 -21.20
CA LEU A 219 -15.02 -0.91 -21.05
C LEU A 219 -15.65 0.46 -20.76
N GLY A 220 -16.96 0.62 -20.92
CA GLY A 220 -17.70 1.81 -20.47
C GLY A 220 -17.58 2.08 -18.97
N ALA A 221 -17.17 1.09 -18.17
CA ALA A 221 -16.82 1.29 -16.78
C ALA A 221 -15.52 2.10 -16.59
N VAL A 222 -14.59 2.08 -17.55
CA VAL A 222 -13.32 2.83 -17.43
C VAL A 222 -13.59 4.34 -17.35
N PRO A 223 -14.36 4.96 -18.26
CA PRO A 223 -14.75 6.37 -18.11
C PRO A 223 -15.46 6.67 -16.79
N HIS A 224 -16.32 5.78 -16.29
CA HIS A 224 -17.00 5.95 -15.00
C HIS A 224 -16.00 6.02 -13.84
N GLU A 225 -15.09 5.04 -13.75
CA GLU A 225 -14.05 5.01 -12.71
C GLU A 225 -13.07 6.20 -12.81
N ILE A 226 -12.81 6.67 -14.02
CA ILE A 226 -11.99 7.86 -14.26
C ILE A 226 -12.73 9.14 -13.85
N GLY A 227 -14.06 9.21 -14.02
CA GLY A 227 -14.89 10.30 -13.52
C GLY A 227 -14.68 10.55 -12.02
N HIS A 228 -14.68 9.48 -11.22
CA HIS A 228 -14.38 9.55 -9.78
C HIS A 228 -12.98 10.14 -9.49
N ASN A 229 -11.97 9.79 -10.29
CA ASN A 229 -10.63 10.36 -10.14
C ASN A 229 -10.59 11.84 -10.54
N LEU A 230 -11.24 12.20 -11.64
CA LEU A 230 -11.32 13.58 -12.13
C LEU A 230 -12.01 14.50 -11.13
N GLN A 231 -13.13 14.06 -10.56
CA GLN A 231 -13.82 14.83 -9.53
C GLN A 231 -12.94 15.07 -8.30
N SER A 232 -12.12 14.09 -7.93
CA SER A 232 -11.16 14.23 -6.83
C SER A 232 -10.02 15.18 -7.18
N ASP A 233 -9.40 15.03 -8.36
CA ASP A 233 -8.27 15.85 -8.79
C ASP A 233 -8.66 17.32 -9.05
N LEU A 234 -9.93 17.58 -9.36
CA LEU A 234 -10.51 18.92 -9.54
C LEU A 234 -11.14 19.50 -8.26
N ASP A 235 -11.04 18.79 -7.13
CA ASP A 235 -11.64 19.14 -5.83
C ASP A 235 -13.18 19.31 -5.85
N LEU A 236 -13.84 18.72 -6.85
CA LEU A 236 -15.29 18.80 -7.03
C LEU A 236 -16.07 18.10 -5.91
N TRP A 237 -15.44 17.15 -5.21
CA TRP A 237 -16.06 16.49 -4.07
C TRP A 237 -16.34 17.41 -2.88
N ARG A 238 -15.66 18.56 -2.81
CA ARG A 238 -15.92 19.58 -1.80
C ARG A 238 -16.93 20.60 -2.29
N GLU A 239 -16.86 20.96 -3.56
CA GLU A 239 -17.67 22.01 -4.17
C GLU A 239 -19.11 21.54 -4.49
N ILE A 240 -19.26 20.39 -5.13
CA ILE A 240 -20.55 19.89 -5.65
C ILE A 240 -21.61 19.69 -4.54
N PRO A 241 -21.28 19.09 -3.37
CA PRO A 241 -22.29 18.85 -2.32
C PRO A 241 -22.94 20.13 -1.79
N GLY A 242 -22.25 21.28 -1.87
CA GLY A 242 -22.81 22.57 -1.48
C GLY A 242 -23.74 23.15 -2.56
N ARG A 243 -23.38 23.00 -3.83
CA ARG A 243 -24.12 23.57 -4.97
C ARG A 243 -25.40 22.82 -5.32
N ILE A 244 -25.36 21.47 -5.33
CA ILE A 244 -26.52 20.66 -5.72
C ILE A 244 -27.78 21.01 -4.91
N PRO A 245 -27.74 21.09 -3.56
CA PRO A 245 -28.91 21.47 -2.79
C PRO A 245 -29.39 22.89 -3.03
N GLU A 246 -28.49 23.82 -3.34
CA GLU A 246 -28.84 25.21 -3.61
C GLU A 246 -29.61 25.32 -4.93
N ASP A 247 -29.07 24.72 -5.99
CA ASP A 247 -29.66 24.78 -7.32
C ASP A 247 -31.00 24.04 -7.37
N LEU A 248 -31.10 22.86 -6.73
CA LEU A 248 -32.36 22.11 -6.65
C LEU A 248 -33.44 22.88 -5.89
N ARG A 249 -33.10 23.55 -4.78
CA ARG A 249 -34.06 24.40 -4.06
C ARG A 249 -34.48 25.61 -4.87
N ARG A 250 -33.56 26.24 -5.62
CA ARG A 250 -33.89 27.35 -6.52
C ARG A 250 -34.85 26.91 -7.63
N ALA A 251 -34.78 25.64 -8.05
CA ALA A 251 -35.71 25.02 -8.99
C ALA A 251 -37.04 24.55 -8.35
N GLY A 252 -37.29 24.83 -7.07
CA GLY A 252 -38.52 24.46 -6.37
C GLY A 252 -38.56 23.02 -5.84
N ILE A 253 -37.45 22.29 -5.89
CA ILE A 253 -37.36 20.92 -5.34
C ILE A 253 -37.25 20.97 -3.82
N SER A 254 -37.90 20.02 -3.14
CA SER A 254 -37.90 19.95 -1.69
C SER A 254 -36.49 19.72 -1.11
N THR A 255 -36.25 20.28 0.07
CA THR A 255 -34.98 20.12 0.80
C THR A 255 -34.62 18.66 1.05
N GLU A 256 -35.61 17.79 1.27
CA GLU A 256 -35.39 16.37 1.50
C GLU A 256 -34.82 15.68 0.26
N VAL A 257 -35.45 15.89 -0.90
CA VAL A 257 -34.98 15.35 -2.18
C VAL A 257 -33.61 15.92 -2.53
N ALA A 258 -33.42 17.23 -2.34
CA ALA A 258 -32.14 17.89 -2.59
C ALA A 258 -30.98 17.29 -1.76
N ARG A 259 -31.24 16.92 -0.50
CA ARG A 259 -30.25 16.23 0.34
C ARG A 259 -29.94 14.82 -0.15
N ILE A 260 -30.91 14.09 -0.69
CA ILE A 260 -30.67 12.77 -1.29
C ILE A 260 -29.71 12.91 -2.47
N TRP A 261 -30.01 13.81 -3.41
CA TRP A 261 -29.14 14.06 -4.56
C TRP A 261 -27.73 14.50 -4.16
N ALA A 262 -27.60 15.37 -3.16
CA ALA A 262 -26.29 15.77 -2.65
C ALA A 262 -25.48 14.61 -2.03
N ARG A 263 -26.12 13.56 -1.52
CA ARG A 263 -25.39 12.34 -1.06
C ARG A 263 -24.96 11.46 -2.22
N TRP A 264 -25.74 11.42 -3.29
CA TRP A 264 -25.44 10.68 -4.52
C TRP A 264 -24.39 11.37 -5.40
N HIS A 265 -23.89 12.55 -5.02
CA HIS A 265 -22.98 13.36 -5.83
C HIS A 265 -21.69 12.64 -6.28
N LYS A 266 -21.30 11.57 -5.58
CA LYS A 266 -20.12 10.77 -5.91
C LYS A 266 -20.39 9.76 -7.02
N GLU A 267 -21.64 9.48 -7.34
CA GLU A 267 -22.05 8.50 -8.36
C GLU A 267 -22.56 9.17 -9.64
N MET A 268 -22.72 10.49 -9.61
CA MET A 268 -23.06 11.35 -10.75
C MET A 268 -21.77 11.87 -11.38
#